data_AF-A0A821Q9Z4-F1
#
_entry.id   AF-A0A821Q9Z4-F1
#
_cell.length_a   1.000
_cell.length_b   1.000
_cell.length_c   1.000
_cell.angle_alpha   90.00
_cell.angle_beta   90.00
_cell.angle_gamma   90.00
#
_symmetry.space_group_name_H-M   'P 1'
#
loop_
_entity.id
_entity.type
_entity.pdbx_description
1 polymer ?
#
loop_
_entity_poly.entity_id
_entity_poly.type
_entity_poly.pdbx_seq_one_letter_code
_entity_poly.pdbx_strand_id
1 'polypeptide(L)' 'MLKLLAISQLFYLISCSSDIILEPIKTGANNVALIFIPGAELPPDRYNPLLKQTQLTSLDSLWIAIPSFPQ' A
#
# COMPACT_ATOMS: atom_id res chain seq x y z
N MET A 1 42.53 -8.37 17.83
CA MET A 1 41.90 -7.75 16.65
C MET A 1 40.61 -8.50 16.28
N LEU A 2 39.60 -8.46 17.17
CA LEU A 2 38.36 -9.26 17.04
C LEU A 2 37.13 -8.45 17.45
N LYS A 3 37.11 -7.14 17.15
CA LYS A 3 35.99 -6.24 17.45
C LYS A 3 35.41 -5.53 16.23
N LEU A 4 35.99 -5.74 15.04
CA LEU A 4 35.63 -5.00 13.82
C LEU A 4 34.74 -5.79 12.83
N LEU A 5 34.21 -6.97 13.21
CA LEU A 5 33.38 -7.79 12.31
C LEU A 5 31.87 -7.64 12.55
N ALA A 6 31.45 -7.01 13.66
CA ALA A 6 30.04 -6.93 14.04
C ALA A 6 29.29 -5.70 13.49
N ILE A 7 29.99 -4.76 12.83
CA ILE A 7 29.39 -3.48 12.38
C ILE A 7 28.85 -3.57 10.95
N SER A 8 29.24 -4.57 10.16
CA SER A 8 28.86 -4.65 8.74
C SER A 8 27.46 -5.23 8.47
N GLN A 9 26.71 -5.67 9.49
CA GLN A 9 25.38 -6.28 9.29
C GLN A 9 24.21 -5.30 9.47
N LEU A 10 24.45 -4.01 9.70
CA LEU A 10 23.39 -3.06 10.09
C LEU A 10 22.64 -2.37 8.93
N PHE A 11 22.85 -2.73 7.65
CA PHE A 11 22.35 -1.91 6.52
C PHE A 11 21.57 -2.64 5.42
N TYR A 12 20.72 -3.62 5.76
CA TYR A 12 19.84 -4.24 4.75
C TYR A 12 18.37 -4.35 5.15
N LEU A 13 17.84 -3.35 5.86
CA LEU A 13 16.39 -3.09 5.85
C LEU A 13 16.08 -2.08 4.76
N ILE A 14 16.27 -2.47 3.50
CA ILE A 14 15.66 -1.76 2.38
C ILE A 14 14.17 -2.09 2.49
N SER A 15 13.38 -1.14 3.01
CA SER A 15 11.92 -1.21 2.95
C SER A 15 11.51 -1.33 1.49
N CYS A 16 11.24 -2.54 1.04
CA CYS A 16 10.58 -2.78 -0.23
C CYS A 16 9.14 -2.27 -0.08
N SER A 17 8.93 -1.00 -0.44
CA SER A 17 7.57 -0.46 -0.58
C SER A 17 6.94 -1.23 -1.73
N SER A 18 5.88 -1.99 -1.43
CA SER A 18 5.18 -2.81 -2.41
C SER A 18 3.84 -2.21 -2.74
N ASP A 19 3.46 -2.28 -4.01
CA ASP A 19 2.11 -1.91 -4.44
C ASP A 19 1.06 -2.74 -3.69
N ILE A 20 -0.02 -2.09 -3.27
CA ILE A 20 -1.15 -2.75 -2.61
C ILE A 20 -2.32 -2.82 -3.58
N ILE A 21 -2.93 -3.99 -3.67
CA ILE A 21 -4.21 -4.18 -4.34
C ILE A 21 -5.25 -4.56 -3.28
N LEU A 22 -6.28 -3.75 -3.15
CA LEU A 22 -7.44 -4.02 -2.32
C LEU A 22 -8.56 -4.60 -3.18
N GLU A 23 -8.98 -5.80 -2.81
CA GLU A 23 -10.14 -6.47 -3.42
C GLU A 23 -11.45 -5.78 -3.00
N PRO A 24 -12.51 -5.86 -3.84
CA PRO A 24 -13.83 -5.33 -3.49
C PRO A 24 -14.39 -5.94 -2.20
N ILE A 25 -14.82 -5.10 -1.27
CA ILE A 25 -15.48 -5.55 -0.02
C ILE A 25 -16.91 -6.03 -0.29
N LYS A 26 -17.53 -5.52 -1.35
CA LYS A 26 -18.89 -5.88 -1.77
C LYS A 26 -18.99 -5.98 -3.28
N THR A 27 -19.97 -6.75 -3.74
CA THR A 27 -20.31 -6.87 -5.16
C THR A 27 -21.30 -5.76 -5.55
N GLY A 28 -20.95 -4.97 -6.56
CA GLY A 28 -21.80 -3.95 -7.14
C GLY A 28 -22.26 -4.27 -8.56
N ALA A 29 -22.89 -3.30 -9.22
CA ALA A 29 -23.43 -3.46 -10.57
C ALA A 29 -22.33 -3.60 -11.63
N ASN A 30 -21.23 -2.85 -11.48
CA ASN A 30 -20.08 -2.90 -12.38
C ASN A 30 -18.80 -3.26 -11.61
N ASN A 31 -17.77 -3.68 -12.34
CA ASN A 31 -16.41 -3.78 -11.82
C ASN A 31 -15.64 -2.52 -12.19
N VAL A 32 -15.16 -1.78 -11.19
CA VAL A 32 -14.46 -0.50 -11.38
C VAL A 32 -13.11 -0.57 -10.68
N ALA A 33 -12.07 -0.02 -11.31
CA ALA A 33 -10.74 0.11 -10.74
C ALA A 33 -10.44 1.57 -10.38
N LEU A 34 -9.97 1.80 -9.16
CA LEU A 34 -9.45 3.07 -8.68
C LEU A 34 -7.94 2.95 -8.44
N ILE A 35 -7.16 3.82 -9.08
CA ILE A 35 -5.74 3.97 -8.79
C ILE A 35 -5.58 5.15 -7.83
N PHE A 36 -5.28 4.87 -6.57
CA PHE A 36 -5.14 5.87 -5.52
C PHE A 36 -3.67 6.28 -5.37
N ILE A 37 -3.31 7.45 -5.87
CA ILE A 37 -1.95 8.01 -5.77
C ILE A 37 -1.90 8.95 -4.56
N PRO A 38 -1.28 8.54 -3.43
CA PRO A 38 -1.18 9.42 -2.27
C PRO A 38 -0.22 10.58 -2.55
N GLY A 39 -0.63 11.80 -2.23
CA GLY A 39 0.24 12.99 -2.29
C GLY A 39 1.14 13.17 -1.07
N ALA A 40 0.89 12.44 0.02
CA ALA A 40 1.72 12.44 1.21
C ALA A 40 2.54 11.15 1.28
N GLU A 41 3.78 11.23 1.74
CA GLU A 41 4.70 10.09 1.88
C GLU A 41 4.38 9.23 3.11
N LEU A 42 3.11 8.82 3.25
CA LEU A 42 2.72 7.84 4.25
C LEU A 42 2.82 6.43 3.65
N PRO A 43 3.16 5.42 4.46
CA PRO A 43 3.07 4.03 4.03
C PRO A 43 1.68 3.70 3.46
N PRO A 44 1.58 2.99 2.32
CA PRO A 44 0.30 2.66 1.66
C PRO A 44 -0.79 2.13 2.60
N ASP A 45 -0.44 1.29 3.58
CA ASP A 45 -1.37 0.73 4.56
C ASP A 45 -2.13 1.76 5.41
N ARG A 46 -1.56 2.96 5.58
CA ARG A 46 -2.18 4.04 6.35
C ARG A 46 -3.45 4.56 5.69
N TYR A 47 -3.62 4.32 4.40
CA TYR A 47 -4.80 4.73 3.65
C TYR A 47 -5.93 3.68 3.67
N ASN A 48 -5.67 2.46 4.16
CA ASN A 48 -6.65 1.38 4.16
C ASN A 48 -8.01 1.77 4.77
N PRO A 49 -8.10 2.47 5.93
CA PRO A 49 -9.41 2.85 6.49
C PRO A 49 -10.23 3.74 5.55
N LEU A 50 -9.60 4.73 4.91
CA LEU A 50 -10.25 5.64 3.96
C LEU A 50 -10.72 4.89 2.71
N LEU A 51 -9.85 4.04 2.16
CA LEU A 51 -10.14 3.29 0.94
C LEU A 51 -11.25 2.26 1.17
N LYS A 52 -11.26 1.58 2.32
CA LYS A 52 -12.37 0.71 2.72
C LYS A 52 -13.68 1.47 2.83
N GLN A 53 -13.68 2.66 3.43
CA GLN A 53 -14.89 3.50 3.51
C GLN A 53 -15.38 3.93 2.11
N THR A 54 -14.46 4.20 1.20
CA THR A 54 -14.77 4.51 -0.20
C THR A 54 -15.43 3.30 -0.90
N GLN A 55 -14.91 2.09 -0.70
CA GLN A 55 -15.53 0.87 -1.22
C GLN A 55 -16.93 0.63 -0.65
N LEU A 56 -17.14 0.89 0.65
CA LEU A 56 -18.44 0.71 1.30
C LEU A 56 -19.52 1.66 0.78
N THR A 57 -19.13 2.86 0.32
CA THR A 57 -20.05 3.88 -0.20
C THR A 57 -20.30 3.78 -1.71
N SER A 58 -19.38 3.17 -2.46
CA SER A 58 -19.53 2.91 -3.91
C SER A 58 -20.74 2.03 -4.22
N LEU A 59 -21.38 2.20 -5.38
CA LEU A 59 -22.39 1.26 -5.88
C LEU A 59 -21.78 0.09 -6.68
N ASP A 60 -20.49 0.19 -7.02
CA ASP A 60 -19.75 -0.76 -7.85
C ASP A 60 -18.84 -1.68 -7.02
N SER A 61 -18.46 -2.83 -7.61
CA SER A 61 -17.36 -3.68 -7.13
C SER A 61 -16.04 -2.96 -7.35
N LEU A 62 -15.60 -2.21 -6.34
CA LEU A 62 -14.46 -1.31 -6.44
C LEU A 62 -13.15 -2.00 -6.08
N TRP A 63 -12.30 -2.22 -7.06
CA TRP A 63 -10.89 -2.61 -6.91
C TRP A 63 -10.04 -1.37 -6.68
N ILE A 64 -9.09 -1.41 -5.76
CA ILE A 64 -8.24 -0.24 -5.48
C ILE A 64 -6.77 -0.63 -5.53
N ALA A 65 -5.97 0.06 -6.35
CA ALA A 65 -4.53 -0.05 -6.38
C ALA A 65 -3.89 1.16 -5.68
N ILE A 66 -2.94 0.90 -4.78
CA ILE A 66 -2.11 1.91 -4.12
C ILE A 66 -0.67 1.68 -4.58
N PRO A 67 -0.16 2.44 -5.55
CA PRO A 67 1.21 2.32 -5.99
C PRO A 67 2.16 2.77 -4.88
N SER A 68 3.24 2.03 -4.74
CA SER A 68 4.41 2.41 -3.96
C SER A 68 5.36 3.21 -4.84
N PHE A 69 5.84 4.34 -4.35
CA PHE A 69 6.90 5.10 -5.01
C PHE A 69 8.20 4.91 -4.23
N PRO A 70 9.33 4.59 -4.92
CA PRO A 70 10.63 4.54 -4.26
C PRO A 70 10.98 5.93 -3.72
N GLN A 71 11.52 5.94 -2.50
CA GLN A 71 12.09 7.14 -1.85
C GLN A 71 13.53 7.38 -2.33
#